data_AF-A0A835STX1-F1
#
_entry.id   AF-A0A835STX1-F1
#
_cell.length_a   1.000
_cell.length_b   1.000
_cell.length_c   1.000
_cell.angle_alpha   90.00
_cell.angle_beta   90.00
_cell.angle_gamma   90.00
#
_symmetry.space_group_name_H-M   'P 1'
#
loop_
_entity.id
_entity.type
_entity.pdbx_description
1 polymer ?
#
loop_
_entity_poly.entity_id
_entity_poly.type
_entity_poly.pdbx_seq_one_letter_code
_entity_poly.pdbx_strand_id
1 'polypeptide(L)'
;MARVNGSCSTRQCSYISDADVTRVGIPAIPSAAGVRQQVLVLLVDNPDAACGNATAETTVDALRLAYLGSALDGAGGVAYRAEQCSYGELRLDVPSFTVLKVTPSCSWSTSTCDHTGIYNAAIAEAPAALTAAGSPYALNSFTHHHIVIRQTQCLWDGLALMGGNVVWLKAPSITSTKWQVPMQEMIHNYVMWHSYKSGTEYSDATTFMGSGTACPNSPELALLQWATPAVGGELDGSSIPVASVSTSAVVLGATWMRGAGAFARVRPTWMSSYTTATTTFGTAGRNLYFEARQPVYADNQINLDGRNMLVVHSVIAFMDNDYATYRKENRTINYVGATRPNTRYVLPDFSLVVYAGNWTGTNSSLLPVYFCRYASLDAECPTLAEAFQARPPSPPPPPSQPPSPNPPPANPPSPPSPPPPPPSPSPPASPPPPPPSPRPPMPPSPSPPRPSPPPKNTKSPAAGKLERNPPMPPFPAEFEGRPPGA
;
A
#
# COMPACT_ATOMS: atom_id res chain seq x y z
N MET A 1 -8.30 -12.04 15.88
CA MET A 1 -9.67 -12.33 16.36
C MET A 1 -9.65 -13.65 17.13
N ALA A 2 -9.95 -13.64 18.43
CA ALA A 2 -10.22 -14.86 19.18
C ALA A 2 -11.70 -15.24 18.99
N ARG A 3 -12.00 -16.51 18.67
CA ARG A 3 -13.36 -17.04 18.82
C ARG A 3 -13.52 -17.54 20.24
N VAL A 4 -14.42 -16.93 21.00
CA VAL A 4 -14.82 -17.42 22.31
C VAL A 4 -16.07 -18.28 22.12
N ASN A 5 -15.93 -19.60 22.24
CA ASN A 5 -17.08 -20.49 22.39
C ASN A 5 -17.38 -20.64 23.88
N GLY A 6 -18.11 -19.68 24.44
CA GLY A 6 -18.62 -19.76 25.82
C GLY A 6 -20.15 -19.69 25.82
N SER A 7 -20.81 -20.73 26.31
CA SER A 7 -22.24 -20.66 26.61
C SER A 7 -22.45 -19.99 27.96
N CYS A 8 -22.97 -18.75 27.97
CA CYS A 8 -23.38 -18.06 29.19
C CYS A 8 -24.73 -18.60 29.68
N SER A 9 -24.71 -19.57 30.59
CA SER A 9 -25.85 -19.79 31.51
C SER A 9 -25.52 -19.16 32.86
N THR A 10 -26.46 -18.35 33.38
CA THR A 10 -26.50 -17.81 34.75
C THR A 10 -25.35 -16.87 35.17
N ARG A 11 -25.38 -15.60 34.70
CA ARG A 11 -24.82 -14.36 35.31
C ARG A 11 -23.42 -14.39 36.00
N GLN A 12 -22.62 -15.43 35.84
CA GLN A 12 -21.23 -15.50 36.29
C GLN A 12 -20.35 -15.67 35.06
N CYS A 13 -19.67 -14.60 34.65
CA CYS A 13 -18.54 -14.73 33.74
C CYS A 13 -17.36 -15.25 34.57
N SER A 14 -17.04 -16.53 34.47
CA SER A 14 -15.77 -17.04 34.99
C SER A 14 -14.62 -16.46 34.16
N TYR A 15 -13.52 -16.11 34.84
CA TYR A 15 -12.27 -15.71 34.20
C TYR A 15 -11.87 -16.80 33.20
N ILE A 16 -11.77 -16.46 31.91
CA ILE A 16 -11.21 -17.36 30.90
C ILE A 16 -9.71 -17.32 31.14
N SER A 17 -9.10 -18.45 31.51
CA SER A 17 -7.65 -18.47 31.70
C SER A 17 -6.97 -18.25 30.35
N ASP A 18 -5.76 -17.69 30.33
CA ASP A 18 -4.98 -17.56 29.08
C ASP A 18 -4.76 -18.92 28.38
N ALA A 19 -4.86 -20.04 29.11
CA ALA A 19 -4.80 -21.40 28.56
C ALA A 19 -6.09 -21.81 27.82
N ASP A 20 -7.23 -21.18 28.13
CA ASP A 20 -8.53 -21.42 27.49
C ASP A 20 -8.76 -20.53 26.26
N VAL A 21 -7.91 -19.51 26.05
CA VAL A 21 -7.86 -18.74 24.82
C VAL A 21 -6.91 -19.43 23.87
N THR A 22 -7.46 -20.18 22.90
CA THR A 22 -6.64 -20.59 21.76
C THR A 22 -6.25 -19.32 21.02
N ARG A 23 -4.96 -18.93 21.06
CA ARG A 23 -4.41 -17.96 20.11
C ARG A 23 -4.62 -18.55 18.74
N VAL A 24 -5.73 -18.17 18.09
CA VAL A 24 -5.90 -18.36 16.65
C VAL A 24 -4.64 -17.77 16.05
N GLY A 25 -3.84 -18.61 15.39
CA GLY A 25 -2.57 -18.20 14.81
C GLY A 25 -2.74 -16.86 14.11
N ILE A 26 -1.74 -15.98 14.26
CA ILE A 26 -1.82 -14.61 13.71
C ILE A 26 -2.32 -14.74 12.27
N PRO A 27 -3.41 -14.05 11.88
CA PRO A 27 -3.98 -14.16 10.54
C PRO A 27 -2.87 -14.14 9.49
N ALA A 28 -3.03 -14.98 8.46
CA ALA A 28 -2.18 -14.89 7.29
C ALA A 28 -2.22 -13.43 6.81
N ILE A 29 -1.04 -12.83 6.63
CA ILE A 29 -0.98 -11.43 6.24
C ILE A 29 -1.59 -11.34 4.84
N PRO A 30 -2.60 -10.48 4.64
CA PRO A 30 -3.24 -10.35 3.34
C PRO A 30 -2.21 -9.98 2.28
N SER A 31 -2.37 -10.52 1.07
CA SER A 31 -1.65 -10.01 -0.10
C SER A 31 -2.08 -8.56 -0.33
N ALA A 32 -1.14 -7.69 -0.69
CA ALA A 32 -1.45 -6.35 -1.21
C ALA A 32 -1.52 -6.33 -2.74
N ALA A 33 -1.12 -7.41 -3.42
CA ALA A 33 -1.15 -7.53 -4.88
C ALA A 33 -2.52 -8.03 -5.37
N GLY A 34 -3.00 -7.44 -6.48
CA GLY A 34 -4.27 -7.77 -7.14
C GLY A 34 -5.50 -7.51 -6.29
N VAL A 35 -5.44 -6.58 -5.33
CA VAL A 35 -6.52 -6.33 -4.37
C VAL A 35 -7.50 -5.29 -4.91
N ARG A 36 -8.78 -5.63 -4.83
CA ARG A 36 -9.90 -4.73 -5.02
C ARG A 36 -10.67 -4.59 -3.71
N GLN A 37 -10.59 -3.41 -3.09
CA GLN A 37 -11.24 -3.15 -1.82
C GLN A 37 -12.67 -2.64 -2.02
N GLN A 38 -13.63 -3.37 -1.48
CA GLN A 38 -15.00 -2.89 -1.27
C GLN A 38 -15.02 -2.14 0.06
N VAL A 39 -15.03 -0.81 0.02
CA VAL A 39 -14.84 0.06 1.19
C VAL A 39 -16.17 0.63 1.66
N LEU A 40 -16.46 0.47 2.95
CA LEU A 40 -17.52 1.20 3.65
C LEU A 40 -16.90 2.26 4.56
N VAL A 41 -17.19 3.52 4.28
CA VAL A 41 -16.81 4.66 5.12
C VAL A 41 -17.98 5.00 6.03
N LEU A 42 -17.77 4.97 7.34
CA LEU A 42 -18.75 5.34 8.36
C LEU A 42 -18.34 6.66 9.00
N LEU A 43 -19.06 7.73 8.68
CA LEU A 43 -18.96 9.00 9.36
C LEU A 43 -19.71 8.92 10.70
N VAL A 44 -18.95 8.84 11.79
CA VAL A 44 -19.48 8.85 13.15
C VAL A 44 -19.84 10.28 13.52
N ASP A 45 -21.13 10.55 13.45
CA ASP A 45 -21.74 11.84 13.73
C ASP A 45 -22.61 11.67 14.98
N ASN A 46 -22.00 11.79 16.15
CA ASN A 46 -22.76 11.83 17.39
C ASN A 46 -22.91 13.29 17.88
N PRO A 47 -24.16 13.79 18.00
CA PRO A 47 -24.43 15.13 18.56
C PRO A 47 -24.32 15.20 20.10
N ASP A 48 -24.21 14.07 20.79
CA ASP A 48 -24.09 14.00 22.24
C ASP A 48 -22.73 14.59 22.67
N ALA A 49 -22.78 15.65 23.47
CA ALA A 49 -21.59 16.28 24.04
C ALA A 49 -20.74 15.31 24.87
N ALA A 50 -21.33 14.23 25.40
CA ALA A 50 -20.61 13.18 26.11
C ALA A 50 -19.58 12.45 25.22
N CYS A 51 -19.77 12.50 23.90
CA CYS A 51 -18.85 11.95 22.91
C CYS A 51 -17.61 12.80 22.69
N GLY A 52 -17.51 13.98 23.30
CA GLY A 52 -16.59 15.01 22.87
C GLY A 52 -17.19 15.79 21.70
N ASN A 53 -17.15 17.11 21.80
CA ASN A 53 -17.78 18.00 20.84
C ASN A 53 -17.24 17.72 19.43
N ALA A 54 -18.14 17.49 18.47
CA ALA A 54 -17.77 17.49 17.06
C ALA A 54 -17.27 18.89 16.70
N THR A 55 -15.99 19.01 16.36
CA THR A 55 -15.33 20.30 16.11
C THR A 55 -15.03 20.54 14.64
N ALA A 56 -15.09 19.50 13.81
CA ALA A 56 -14.84 19.58 12.38
C ALA A 56 -16.11 19.34 11.57
N GLU A 57 -16.46 20.25 10.67
CA GLU A 57 -17.52 20.03 9.69
C GLU A 57 -17.01 19.11 8.57
N THR A 58 -17.66 17.95 8.43
CA THR A 58 -17.54 17.10 7.24
C THR A 58 -18.89 16.47 6.95
N THR A 59 -19.11 16.12 5.69
CA THR A 59 -20.37 15.53 5.21
C THR A 59 -20.08 14.24 4.46
N VAL A 60 -21.13 13.43 4.28
CA VAL A 60 -21.07 12.21 3.45
C VAL A 60 -20.57 12.54 2.05
N ASP A 61 -21.05 13.63 1.43
CA ASP A 61 -20.66 14.02 0.08
C ASP A 61 -19.23 14.54 0.01
N ALA A 62 -18.76 15.29 1.01
CA ALA A 62 -17.37 15.72 1.07
C ALA A 62 -16.40 14.52 1.14
N LEU A 63 -16.75 13.49 1.93
CA LEU A 63 -15.98 12.25 1.99
C LEU A 63 -16.03 11.47 0.68
N ARG A 64 -17.19 11.38 0.02
CA ARG A 64 -17.28 10.76 -1.32
C ARG A 64 -16.36 11.45 -2.33
N LEU A 65 -16.36 12.78 -2.36
CA LEU A 65 -15.49 13.57 -3.25
C LEU A 65 -14.01 13.38 -2.90
N ALA A 66 -13.65 13.31 -1.61
CA ALA A 66 -12.28 13.08 -1.19
C ALA A 66 -11.75 11.69 -1.61
N TYR A 67 -12.61 10.67 -1.56
CA TYR A 67 -12.22 9.31 -1.94
C TYR A 67 -12.27 9.07 -3.45
N LEU A 68 -13.31 9.52 -4.15
CA LEU A 68 -13.55 9.16 -5.55
C LEU A 68 -13.22 10.28 -6.55
N GLY A 69 -12.95 11.50 -6.08
CA GLY A 69 -12.80 12.69 -6.92
C GLY A 69 -14.13 13.33 -7.30
N SER A 70 -14.06 14.44 -8.04
CA SER A 70 -15.23 15.30 -8.34
C SER A 70 -16.29 14.63 -9.23
N ALA A 71 -15.89 13.68 -10.07
CA ALA A 71 -16.78 12.93 -10.93
C ALA A 71 -17.41 11.69 -10.24
N LEU A 72 -16.97 11.37 -9.02
CA LEU A 72 -17.40 10.19 -8.26
C LEU A 72 -17.19 8.85 -8.99
N ASP A 73 -16.24 8.81 -9.92
CA ASP A 73 -15.93 7.65 -10.77
C ASP A 73 -14.62 6.96 -10.37
N GLY A 74 -13.93 7.46 -9.34
CA GLY A 74 -12.64 6.95 -8.88
C GLY A 74 -11.44 7.47 -9.66
N ALA A 75 -11.65 8.33 -10.67
CA ALA A 75 -10.56 8.94 -11.44
C ALA A 75 -9.85 10.10 -10.69
N GLY A 76 -10.24 10.36 -9.44
CA GLY A 76 -9.56 11.28 -8.53
C GLY A 76 -9.54 10.77 -7.08
N GLY A 77 -9.09 11.64 -6.16
CA GLY A 77 -9.12 11.35 -4.73
C GLY A 77 -8.23 10.17 -4.31
N VAL A 78 -8.57 9.54 -3.19
CA VAL A 78 -7.87 8.37 -2.62
C VAL A 78 -7.88 7.19 -3.60
N ALA A 79 -8.99 6.94 -4.32
CA ALA A 79 -9.11 5.82 -5.26
C ALA A 79 -8.07 5.91 -6.39
N TYR A 80 -7.94 7.08 -7.00
CA TYR A 80 -6.91 7.32 -8.02
C TYR A 80 -5.50 7.15 -7.46
N ARG A 81 -5.23 7.67 -6.25
CA ARG A 81 -3.91 7.54 -5.61
C ARG A 81 -3.57 6.09 -5.29
N ALA A 82 -4.55 5.31 -4.82
CA ALA A 82 -4.39 3.87 -4.58
C ALA A 82 -3.98 3.14 -5.85
N GLU A 83 -4.69 3.37 -6.95
CA GLU A 83 -4.39 2.72 -8.23
C GLU A 83 -3.04 3.18 -8.80
N GLN A 84 -2.73 4.48 -8.79
CA GLN A 84 -1.49 4.99 -9.36
C GLN A 84 -0.25 4.59 -8.54
N CYS A 85 -0.30 4.71 -7.21
CA CYS A 85 0.84 4.38 -6.36
C CYS A 85 1.11 2.87 -6.26
N SER A 86 0.13 2.04 -6.63
CA SER A 86 0.26 0.58 -6.63
C SER A 86 0.41 -0.03 -8.02
N TYR A 87 0.49 0.79 -9.08
CA TYR A 87 0.47 0.30 -10.47
C TYR A 87 -0.77 -0.54 -10.82
N GLY A 88 -1.88 -0.26 -10.14
CA GLY A 88 -3.15 -0.97 -10.29
C GLY A 88 -3.27 -2.26 -9.47
N GLU A 89 -2.29 -2.56 -8.60
CA GLU A 89 -2.33 -3.70 -7.69
C GLU A 89 -3.30 -3.50 -6.52
N LEU A 90 -3.55 -2.26 -6.11
CA LEU A 90 -4.55 -1.89 -5.12
C LEU A 90 -5.56 -0.92 -5.74
N ARG A 91 -6.83 -1.31 -5.74
CA ARG A 91 -7.92 -0.48 -6.27
C ARG A 91 -9.10 -0.44 -5.31
N LEU A 92 -9.78 0.69 -5.27
CA LEU A 92 -11.10 0.79 -4.65
C LEU A 92 -12.15 0.30 -5.65
N ASP A 93 -13.11 -0.48 -5.18
CA ASP A 93 -14.25 -0.93 -5.96
C ASP A 93 -15.31 0.17 -6.01
N VAL A 94 -15.17 1.09 -6.97
CA VAL A 94 -16.04 2.28 -7.09
C VAL A 94 -17.54 1.95 -7.04
N PRO A 95 -18.07 0.91 -7.72
CA PRO A 95 -19.50 0.59 -7.68
C PRO A 95 -20.02 0.15 -6.30
N SER A 96 -19.16 -0.41 -5.45
CA SER A 96 -19.52 -0.82 -4.08
C SER A 96 -19.09 0.19 -3.02
N PHE A 97 -18.23 1.16 -3.36
CA PHE A 97 -17.80 2.20 -2.43
C PHE A 97 -19.00 2.94 -1.83
N THR A 98 -19.09 2.90 -0.50
CA THR A 98 -20.24 3.43 0.22
C THR A 98 -19.76 4.34 1.34
N VAL A 99 -20.38 5.52 1.46
CA VAL A 99 -20.20 6.42 2.60
C VAL A 99 -21.55 6.60 3.29
N LEU A 100 -21.60 6.38 4.60
CA LEU A 100 -22.79 6.55 5.41
C LEU A 100 -22.49 7.40 6.63
N LYS A 101 -23.53 8.07 7.13
CA LYS A 101 -23.53 8.68 8.45
C LYS A 101 -24.15 7.70 9.45
N VAL A 102 -23.52 7.55 10.61
CA VAL A 102 -24.04 6.78 11.75
C VAL A 102 -24.01 7.63 13.01
N THR A 103 -24.99 7.44 13.90
CA THR A 103 -25.17 8.22 15.14
C THR A 103 -25.20 7.29 16.36
N PRO A 104 -24.14 6.47 16.59
CA PRO A 104 -24.15 5.49 17.68
C PRO A 104 -24.08 6.17 19.04
N SER A 105 -24.71 5.61 20.07
CA SER A 105 -24.58 6.12 21.45
C SER A 105 -23.16 5.94 21.98
N CYS A 106 -22.62 6.95 22.68
CA CYS A 106 -21.23 6.91 23.16
C CYS A 106 -21.08 6.07 24.42
N SER A 107 -20.77 4.80 24.22
CA SER A 107 -20.37 3.88 25.28
C SER A 107 -18.85 3.79 25.48
N TRP A 108 -18.06 4.52 24.68
CA TRP A 108 -16.60 4.47 24.70
C TRP A 108 -15.98 5.68 25.38
N SER A 109 -14.72 5.55 25.85
CA SER A 109 -13.98 6.67 26.41
C SER A 109 -13.49 7.61 25.31
N THR A 110 -13.92 8.86 25.41
CA THR A 110 -13.64 9.91 24.42
C THR A 110 -12.30 10.59 24.69
N SER A 111 -11.88 10.64 25.94
CA SER A 111 -10.55 11.15 26.35
C SER A 111 -9.40 10.26 25.90
N THR A 112 -9.63 8.96 25.68
CA THR A 112 -8.58 8.01 25.25
C THR A 112 -8.71 7.62 23.78
N CYS A 113 -9.72 8.12 23.06
CA CYS A 113 -10.06 7.71 21.70
C CYS A 113 -10.02 6.19 21.54
N ASP A 114 -10.82 5.48 22.36
CA ASP A 114 -10.95 4.02 22.29
C ASP A 114 -11.45 3.58 20.91
N HIS A 115 -10.50 3.31 20.01
CA HIS A 115 -10.74 2.96 18.61
C HIS A 115 -11.60 1.69 18.48
N THR A 116 -11.45 0.74 19.41
CA THR A 116 -12.25 -0.49 19.44
C THR A 116 -13.71 -0.17 19.80
N GLY A 117 -13.93 0.62 20.84
CA GLY A 117 -15.26 1.09 21.23
C GLY A 117 -15.95 1.88 20.12
N ILE A 118 -15.22 2.81 19.49
CA ILE A 118 -15.71 3.61 18.34
C ILE A 118 -16.12 2.70 17.18
N TYR A 119 -15.27 1.75 16.79
CA TYR A 119 -15.55 0.81 15.69
C TYR A 119 -16.79 -0.03 15.98
N ASN A 120 -16.87 -0.67 17.15
CA ASN A 120 -17.98 -1.54 17.51
C ASN A 120 -19.31 -0.78 17.51
N ALA A 121 -19.32 0.45 18.02
CA ALA A 121 -20.50 1.29 18.05
C ALA A 121 -20.93 1.72 16.64
N ALA A 122 -19.99 2.17 15.79
CA ALA A 122 -20.28 2.55 14.40
C ALA A 122 -20.82 1.37 13.58
N ILE A 123 -20.22 0.18 13.74
CA ILE A 123 -20.60 -1.02 13.01
C ILE A 123 -21.95 -1.58 13.47
N ALA A 124 -22.32 -1.41 14.74
CA ALA A 124 -23.65 -1.80 15.23
C ALA A 124 -24.79 -1.03 14.52
N GLU A 125 -24.57 0.24 14.19
CA GLU A 125 -25.54 1.09 13.49
C GLU A 125 -25.51 0.92 11.96
N ALA A 126 -24.41 0.41 11.41
CA ALA A 126 -24.19 0.33 9.97
C ALA A 126 -25.29 -0.46 9.21
N PRO A 127 -25.82 -1.60 9.68
CA PRO A 127 -26.90 -2.31 8.98
C PRO A 127 -28.17 -1.49 8.81
N ALA A 128 -28.57 -0.74 9.85
CA ALA A 128 -29.74 0.15 9.79
C ALA A 128 -29.48 1.32 8.83
N ALA A 129 -28.29 1.92 8.88
CA ALA A 129 -27.90 2.99 7.97
C ALA A 129 -27.84 2.54 6.50
N LEU A 130 -27.31 1.34 6.22
CA LEU A 130 -27.29 0.73 4.88
C LEU A 130 -28.71 0.54 4.35
N THR A 131 -29.61 0.00 5.19
CA THR A 131 -31.02 -0.20 4.84
C THR A 131 -31.72 1.12 4.56
N ALA A 132 -31.54 2.12 5.44
CA ALA A 132 -32.13 3.44 5.29
C ALA A 132 -31.63 4.19 4.04
N ALA A 133 -30.37 3.97 3.66
CA ALA A 133 -29.79 4.52 2.43
C ALA A 133 -30.23 3.77 1.16
N GLY A 134 -31.02 2.69 1.28
CA GLY A 134 -31.41 1.84 0.15
C GLY A 134 -30.22 1.13 -0.50
N SER A 135 -29.14 0.90 0.25
CA SER A 135 -27.95 0.24 -0.26
C SER A 135 -28.27 -1.22 -0.63
N PRO A 136 -27.84 -1.69 -1.82
CA PRO A 136 -28.00 -3.09 -2.20
C PRO A 136 -26.99 -4.02 -1.49
N TYR A 137 -26.03 -3.46 -0.75
CA TYR A 137 -24.95 -4.20 -0.11
C TYR A 137 -25.25 -4.47 1.36
N ALA A 138 -24.99 -5.70 1.79
CA ALA A 138 -24.96 -6.04 3.21
C ALA A 138 -23.62 -5.64 3.84
N LEU A 139 -23.58 -5.43 5.15
CA LEU A 139 -22.35 -5.04 5.87
C LEU A 139 -21.17 -6.00 5.60
N ASN A 140 -21.43 -7.30 5.52
CA ASN A 140 -20.40 -8.32 5.25
C ASN A 140 -19.95 -8.38 3.78
N SER A 141 -20.57 -7.59 2.89
CA SER A 141 -20.10 -7.43 1.50
C SER A 141 -18.91 -6.48 1.42
N PHE A 142 -18.63 -5.69 2.46
CA PHE A 142 -17.49 -4.80 2.48
C PHE A 142 -16.25 -5.54 2.98
N THR A 143 -15.15 -5.38 2.23
CA THR A 143 -13.86 -5.94 2.60
C THR A 143 -13.14 -5.07 3.64
N HIS A 144 -13.38 -3.75 3.63
CA HIS A 144 -12.67 -2.77 4.45
C HIS A 144 -13.65 -1.74 5.05
N HIS A 145 -13.36 -1.31 6.28
CA HIS A 145 -14.16 -0.34 7.03
C HIS A 145 -13.31 0.87 7.42
N HIS A 146 -13.73 2.05 7.00
CA HIS A 146 -13.06 3.31 7.32
C HIS A 146 -13.97 4.12 8.26
N ILE A 147 -13.56 4.27 9.51
CA ILE A 147 -14.32 4.95 10.55
C ILE A 147 -13.83 6.39 10.65
N VAL A 148 -14.67 7.33 10.22
CA VAL A 148 -14.35 8.75 10.22
C VAL A 148 -14.98 9.40 11.45
N ILE A 149 -14.16 9.96 12.32
CA ILE A 149 -14.61 10.69 13.51
C ILE A 149 -14.41 12.19 13.32
N ARG A 150 -15.29 12.99 13.92
CA ARG A 150 -15.20 14.48 13.89
C ARG A 150 -14.56 15.08 15.14
N GLN A 151 -14.05 14.23 16.03
CA GLN A 151 -13.40 14.65 17.27
C GLN A 151 -11.95 15.01 17.00
N THR A 152 -11.47 16.12 17.56
CA THR A 152 -10.06 16.56 17.43
C THR A 152 -9.17 16.13 18.59
N GLN A 153 -9.73 15.49 19.61
CA GLN A 153 -9.01 15.11 20.83
C GLN A 153 -8.09 13.88 20.67
N CYS A 154 -8.22 13.14 19.58
CA CYS A 154 -7.32 12.03 19.30
C CYS A 154 -5.96 12.55 18.85
N LEU A 155 -4.91 12.01 19.47
CA LEU A 155 -3.52 12.42 19.21
C LEU A 155 -3.04 11.99 17.80
N TRP A 156 -3.71 11.01 17.21
CA TRP A 156 -3.46 10.52 15.86
C TRP A 156 -4.35 11.21 14.82
N ASP A 157 -3.82 11.44 13.61
CA ASP A 157 -4.61 11.90 12.45
C ASP A 157 -5.31 10.75 11.71
N GLY A 158 -4.69 9.58 11.74
CA GLY A 158 -5.20 8.31 11.27
C GLY A 158 -4.68 7.18 12.16
N LEU A 159 -5.39 6.06 12.18
CA LEU A 159 -4.97 4.84 12.85
C LEU A 159 -5.47 3.65 12.03
N ALA A 160 -4.75 2.54 12.05
CA ALA A 160 -5.15 1.33 11.34
C ALA A 160 -4.79 0.07 12.10
N LEU A 161 -5.47 -1.02 11.74
CA LEU A 161 -5.01 -2.36 12.11
C LEU A 161 -3.84 -2.78 11.23
N MET A 162 -2.74 -3.20 11.86
CA MET A 162 -1.64 -3.87 11.19
C MET A 162 -2.06 -5.28 10.76
N GLY A 163 -2.19 -5.52 9.46
CA GLY A 163 -2.66 -6.82 8.95
C GLY A 163 -4.14 -7.05 9.27
N GLY A 164 -5.00 -6.19 8.75
CA GLY A 164 -6.44 -6.15 9.06
C GLY A 164 -7.23 -5.49 7.94
N ASN A 165 -8.35 -4.87 8.27
CA ASN A 165 -9.24 -4.24 7.30
C ASN A 165 -10.01 -3.04 7.87
N VAL A 166 -9.49 -2.45 8.95
CA VAL A 166 -10.11 -1.32 9.64
C VAL A 166 -9.13 -0.17 9.71
N VAL A 167 -9.66 1.01 9.41
CA VAL A 167 -8.98 2.29 9.42
C VAL A 167 -9.84 3.27 10.23
N TRP A 168 -9.23 4.09 11.06
CA TRP A 168 -9.85 5.21 11.76
C TRP A 168 -9.20 6.50 11.28
N LEU A 169 -10.00 7.53 11.04
CA LEU A 169 -9.52 8.78 10.47
C LEU A 169 -10.19 9.96 11.16
N LYS A 170 -9.42 11.02 11.43
CA LYS A 170 -10.02 12.31 11.79
C LYS A 170 -10.53 13.00 10.52
N ALA A 171 -11.75 13.52 10.57
CA ALA A 171 -12.36 14.21 9.44
C ALA A 171 -11.48 15.33 8.81
N PRO A 172 -10.78 16.19 9.59
CA PRO A 172 -9.87 17.21 9.03
C PRO A 172 -8.65 16.67 8.26
N SER A 173 -8.37 15.39 8.40
CA SER A 173 -7.25 14.70 7.77
C SER A 173 -7.65 14.03 6.45
N ILE A 174 -8.92 14.18 6.02
CA ILE A 174 -9.45 13.61 4.79
C ILE A 174 -9.91 14.74 3.87
N THR A 175 -9.00 15.20 3.02
CA THR A 175 -9.32 16.21 1.99
C THR A 175 -8.66 15.80 0.67
N SER A 176 -9.03 16.48 -0.42
CA SER A 176 -8.35 16.30 -1.71
C SER A 176 -6.84 16.60 -1.66
N THR A 177 -6.39 17.42 -0.70
CA THR A 177 -4.98 17.78 -0.48
C THR A 177 -4.31 16.99 0.64
N LYS A 178 -5.08 16.24 1.44
CA LYS A 178 -4.62 15.38 2.53
C LYS A 178 -4.93 13.91 2.27
N TRP A 179 -4.77 13.46 1.02
CA TRP A 179 -5.05 12.09 0.62
C TRP A 179 -4.06 11.09 1.23
N GLN A 180 -2.89 11.56 1.70
CA GLN A 180 -1.83 10.72 2.25
C GLN A 180 -2.25 9.99 3.52
N VAL A 181 -3.06 10.59 4.41
CA VAL A 181 -3.46 9.95 5.67
C VAL A 181 -4.36 8.72 5.41
N PRO A 182 -5.48 8.83 4.64
CA PRO A 182 -6.23 7.64 4.24
C PRO A 182 -5.38 6.58 3.53
N MET A 183 -4.42 6.98 2.69
CA MET A 183 -3.54 6.05 1.99
C MET A 183 -2.59 5.31 2.93
N GLN A 184 -1.96 6.02 3.86
CA GLN A 184 -1.06 5.47 4.87
C GLN A 184 -1.79 4.43 5.73
N GLU A 185 -2.94 4.81 6.30
CA GLU A 185 -3.77 3.92 7.12
C GLU A 185 -4.27 2.70 6.34
N MET A 186 -4.65 2.89 5.09
CA MET A 186 -5.10 1.79 4.24
C MET A 186 -4.00 0.78 3.97
N ILE A 187 -2.72 1.18 3.87
CA ILE A 187 -1.64 0.21 3.61
C ILE A 187 -1.04 -0.43 4.87
N HIS A 188 -1.27 0.15 6.06
CA HIS A 188 -1.05 -0.56 7.33
C HIS A 188 -1.87 -1.87 7.41
N ASN A 189 -3.05 -1.93 6.75
CA ASN A 189 -3.83 -3.17 6.64
C ASN A 189 -3.07 -4.32 5.94
N TYR A 190 -1.99 -4.02 5.21
CA TYR A 190 -1.08 -5.00 4.60
C TYR A 190 0.28 -5.09 5.31
N VAL A 191 0.35 -4.64 6.56
CA VAL A 191 1.53 -4.74 7.45
C VAL A 191 2.69 -3.90 6.93
N MET A 192 2.37 -2.74 6.36
CA MET A 192 3.36 -1.72 6.10
C MET A 192 3.65 -0.92 7.36
N TRP A 193 4.90 -0.55 7.60
CA TRP A 193 5.32 0.28 8.73
C TRP A 193 5.71 1.68 8.24
N HIS A 194 5.83 2.63 9.17
CA HIS A 194 6.28 3.97 8.84
C HIS A 194 7.71 3.97 8.27
N SER A 195 7.99 5.00 7.47
CA SER A 195 9.33 5.29 6.95
C SER A 195 10.07 6.26 7.87
N TYR A 196 11.38 6.10 7.92
CA TYR A 196 12.30 6.78 8.82
C TYR A 196 13.27 7.67 8.05
N LYS A 197 13.81 8.67 8.72
CA LYS A 197 15.02 9.39 8.27
C LYS A 197 15.93 9.58 9.46
N SER A 198 17.19 9.17 9.32
CA SER A 198 18.19 9.20 10.39
C SER A 198 17.72 8.48 11.67
N GLY A 199 16.94 7.39 11.53
CA GLY A 199 16.38 6.65 12.65
C GLY A 199 15.16 7.29 13.32
N THR A 200 14.72 8.46 12.86
CA THR A 200 13.50 9.11 13.35
C THR A 200 12.31 8.72 12.49
N GLU A 201 11.29 8.14 13.14
CA GLU A 201 10.03 7.78 12.52
C GLU A 201 9.33 8.99 11.90
N TYR A 202 8.55 8.78 10.84
CA TYR A 202 7.86 9.80 10.06
C TYR A 202 8.74 10.84 9.37
N SER A 203 10.07 10.83 9.56
CA SER A 203 10.92 11.92 9.06
C SER A 203 11.30 11.76 7.57
N ASP A 204 10.79 10.73 6.88
CA ASP A 204 10.94 10.56 5.44
C ASP A 204 9.88 11.37 4.68
N ALA A 205 10.31 12.44 4.01
CA ALA A 205 9.43 13.30 3.21
C ALA A 205 9.20 12.79 1.77
N THR A 206 9.74 11.63 1.40
CA THR A 206 9.69 11.07 0.03
C THR A 206 8.59 10.03 -0.18
N THR A 207 7.84 9.69 0.87
CA THR A 207 6.71 8.74 0.85
C THR A 207 5.65 9.18 1.87
N PHE A 208 4.39 8.85 1.62
CA PHE A 208 3.32 9.02 2.61
C PHE A 208 3.41 8.06 3.81
N MET A 209 4.30 7.07 3.79
CA MET A 209 4.60 6.29 5.00
C MET A 209 5.52 7.03 5.96
N GLY A 210 6.12 8.15 5.53
CA GLY A 210 6.74 9.14 6.41
C GLY A 210 5.87 10.39 6.50
N SER A 211 6.48 11.58 6.44
CA SER A 211 5.77 12.86 6.45
C SER A 211 5.46 13.38 5.04
N GLY A 212 5.77 12.59 4.00
CA GLY A 212 5.65 12.99 2.61
C GLY A 212 4.24 12.93 2.04
N THR A 213 4.11 13.42 0.82
CA THR A 213 2.87 13.42 0.03
C THR A 213 3.10 12.76 -1.34
N ALA A 214 3.86 11.67 -1.34
CA ALA A 214 4.29 10.95 -2.52
C ALA A 214 4.02 9.46 -2.36
N CYS A 215 3.99 8.71 -3.46
CA CYS A 215 3.76 7.26 -3.42
C CYS A 215 4.81 6.53 -2.58
N PRO A 216 4.54 5.27 -2.20
CA PRO A 216 5.48 4.47 -1.43
C PRO A 216 6.84 4.42 -2.10
N ASN A 217 7.90 4.41 -1.30
CA ASN A 217 9.26 4.23 -1.79
C ASN A 217 9.49 2.78 -2.23
N SER A 218 10.55 2.54 -2.99
CA SER A 218 10.88 1.23 -3.56
C SER A 218 10.93 0.05 -2.58
N PRO A 219 11.47 0.16 -1.34
CA PRO A 219 11.38 -0.95 -0.40
C PRO A 219 9.92 -1.19 0.05
N GLU A 220 9.11 -0.15 0.27
CA GLU A 220 7.67 -0.31 0.56
C GLU A 220 6.95 -1.00 -0.61
N LEU A 221 7.20 -0.56 -1.84
CA LEU A 221 6.64 -1.15 -3.07
C LEU A 221 7.04 -2.63 -3.23
N ALA A 222 8.30 -2.97 -2.92
CA ALA A 222 8.80 -4.35 -2.96
C ALA A 222 8.11 -5.23 -1.91
N LEU A 223 7.93 -4.73 -0.67
CA LEU A 223 7.26 -5.44 0.42
C LEU A 223 5.77 -5.69 0.15
N LEU A 224 5.10 -4.74 -0.51
CA LEU A 224 3.71 -4.87 -0.99
C LEU A 224 3.59 -5.73 -2.25
N GLN A 225 4.72 -6.10 -2.86
CA GLN A 225 4.80 -6.80 -4.14
C GLN A 225 4.16 -6.00 -5.30
N TRP A 226 4.17 -4.67 -5.19
CA TRP A 226 3.69 -3.77 -6.24
C TRP A 226 4.77 -3.44 -7.27
N ALA A 227 6.04 -3.61 -6.92
CA ALA A 227 7.15 -3.38 -7.82
C ALA A 227 8.16 -4.52 -7.79
N THR A 228 8.92 -4.64 -8.89
CA THR A 228 10.05 -5.57 -9.01
C THR A 228 11.33 -4.81 -9.34
N PRO A 229 12.50 -5.38 -9.03
CA PRO A 229 13.77 -4.83 -9.46
C PRO A 229 13.87 -4.71 -10.99
N ALA A 230 14.67 -3.75 -11.45
CA ALA A 230 15.07 -3.64 -12.84
C ALA A 230 15.90 -4.85 -13.27
N VAL A 231 16.01 -5.08 -14.58
CA VAL A 231 16.89 -6.12 -15.12
C VAL A 231 18.33 -5.81 -14.70
N GLY A 232 18.99 -6.78 -14.04
CA GLY A 232 20.32 -6.58 -13.44
C GLY A 232 20.30 -5.72 -12.18
N GLY A 233 19.14 -5.35 -11.66
CA GLY A 233 18.97 -4.49 -10.48
C GLY A 233 19.08 -5.21 -9.15
N GLU A 234 19.21 -6.54 -9.12
CA GLU A 234 19.54 -7.31 -7.92
C GLU A 234 21.05 -7.49 -7.83
N LEU A 235 21.69 -6.68 -6.99
CA LEU A 235 23.15 -6.54 -6.96
C LEU A 235 23.73 -6.96 -5.60
N ASP A 236 24.94 -7.49 -5.62
CA ASP A 236 25.74 -7.80 -4.44
C ASP A 236 27.25 -7.70 -4.72
N GLY A 237 28.09 -8.15 -3.79
CA GLY A 237 29.56 -8.11 -3.94
C GLY A 237 30.12 -8.94 -5.10
N SER A 238 29.34 -9.85 -5.69
CA SER A 238 29.73 -10.63 -6.87
C SER A 238 29.44 -9.88 -8.18
N SER A 239 28.40 -9.03 -8.20
CA SER A 239 28.00 -8.25 -9.37
C SER A 239 28.60 -6.85 -9.41
N ILE A 240 29.06 -6.34 -8.25
CA ILE A 240 29.70 -5.03 -8.14
C ILE A 240 31.20 -5.22 -7.89
N PRO A 241 32.07 -4.96 -8.89
CA PRO A 241 33.51 -5.13 -8.74
C PRO A 241 34.12 -4.07 -7.83
N VAL A 242 35.25 -4.42 -7.20
CA VAL A 242 36.06 -3.48 -6.42
C VAL A 242 36.81 -2.56 -7.37
N ALA A 243 36.84 -1.26 -7.09
CA ALA A 243 37.59 -0.24 -7.84
C ALA A 243 37.25 -0.19 -9.34
N SER A 244 36.07 -0.68 -9.71
CA SER A 244 35.60 -0.69 -11.09
C SER A 244 34.08 -0.55 -11.12
N VAL A 245 33.56 -0.05 -12.23
CA VAL A 245 32.12 0.14 -12.43
C VAL A 245 31.48 -1.18 -12.86
N SER A 246 30.24 -1.40 -12.44
CA SER A 246 29.41 -2.50 -12.92
C SER A 246 29.44 -2.57 -14.45
N THR A 247 29.59 -3.77 -15.01
CA THR A 247 29.78 -4.00 -16.46
C THR A 247 28.59 -3.54 -17.30
N SER A 248 27.43 -3.30 -16.69
CA SER A 248 26.25 -2.79 -17.35
C SER A 248 25.51 -1.82 -16.44
N ALA A 249 24.83 -0.85 -17.06
CA ALA A 249 23.93 0.04 -16.36
C ALA A 249 22.67 -0.72 -15.91
N VAL A 250 22.18 -0.40 -14.72
CA VAL A 250 20.81 -0.71 -14.34
C VAL A 250 19.94 0.46 -14.78
N VAL A 251 19.01 0.23 -15.71
CA VAL A 251 18.11 1.27 -16.20
C VAL A 251 16.85 1.28 -15.36
N LEU A 252 16.69 2.31 -14.54
CA LEU A 252 15.53 2.50 -13.67
C LEU A 252 14.43 3.26 -14.43
N GLY A 253 13.22 2.70 -14.42
CA GLY A 253 12.04 3.48 -14.81
C GLY A 253 11.65 4.44 -13.69
N ALA A 254 11.19 5.64 -14.04
CA ALA A 254 10.60 6.54 -13.08
C ALA A 254 9.41 5.85 -12.39
N THR A 255 9.25 6.04 -11.09
CA THR A 255 8.25 5.35 -10.26
C THR A 255 6.80 5.54 -10.69
N TRP A 256 6.49 6.47 -11.59
CA TRP A 256 5.15 6.64 -12.13
C TRP A 256 4.85 5.75 -13.35
N MET A 257 5.87 5.13 -13.96
CA MET A 257 5.71 4.39 -15.22
C MET A 257 5.00 3.05 -15.04
N ARG A 258 5.57 2.17 -14.22
CA ARG A 258 5.11 0.79 -13.96
C ARG A 258 5.90 0.19 -12.79
N GLY A 259 5.32 -0.80 -12.11
CA GLY A 259 6.02 -1.50 -11.03
C GLY A 259 7.17 -2.38 -11.49
N ALA A 260 7.09 -2.93 -12.70
CA ALA A 260 8.14 -3.76 -13.26
C ALA A 260 9.39 -2.95 -13.60
N GLY A 261 10.46 -3.17 -12.84
CA GLY A 261 11.75 -2.51 -13.03
C GLY A 261 11.85 -1.12 -12.41
N ALA A 262 11.11 -0.86 -11.35
CA ALA A 262 11.05 0.45 -10.70
C ALA A 262 12.29 0.78 -9.86
N PHE A 263 13.08 -0.22 -9.44
CA PHE A 263 14.19 -0.02 -8.51
C PHE A 263 15.39 -0.94 -8.77
N ALA A 264 16.54 -0.60 -8.17
CA ALA A 264 17.65 -1.51 -7.96
C ALA A 264 17.83 -1.77 -6.46
N ARG A 265 18.13 -3.02 -6.09
CA ARG A 265 18.48 -3.43 -4.74
C ARG A 265 19.95 -3.84 -4.68
N VAL A 266 20.74 -3.15 -3.87
CA VAL A 266 22.13 -3.50 -3.59
C VAL A 266 22.21 -4.15 -2.21
N ARG A 267 22.83 -5.32 -2.15
CA ARG A 267 23.15 -6.08 -0.94
C ARG A 267 24.65 -5.93 -0.67
N PRO A 268 25.08 -5.08 0.28
CA PRO A 268 26.49 -4.81 0.58
C PRO A 268 27.18 -5.99 1.29
N THR A 269 27.20 -7.17 0.67
CA THR A 269 27.74 -8.43 1.23
C THR A 269 29.24 -8.38 1.53
N TRP A 270 29.93 -7.34 1.06
CA TRP A 270 31.34 -7.06 1.37
C TRP A 270 31.55 -6.32 2.69
N MET A 271 30.50 -5.75 3.28
CA MET A 271 30.58 -5.10 4.58
C MET A 271 30.58 -6.16 5.67
N SER A 272 31.51 -6.05 6.63
CA SER A 272 31.59 -6.98 7.75
C SER A 272 30.32 -7.00 8.61
N SER A 273 29.62 -5.86 8.71
CA SER A 273 28.35 -5.73 9.43
C SER A 273 27.15 -6.38 8.72
N TYR A 274 27.28 -6.79 7.45
CA TYR A 274 26.12 -7.22 6.65
C TYR A 274 25.43 -8.47 7.20
N THR A 275 26.19 -9.38 7.80
CA THR A 275 25.66 -10.62 8.40
C THR A 275 25.24 -10.46 9.87
N THR A 276 25.46 -9.28 10.46
CA THR A 276 25.11 -9.02 11.86
C THR A 276 23.60 -8.87 12.02
N ALA A 277 22.97 -9.86 12.65
CA ALA A 277 21.55 -9.84 13.00
C ALA A 277 21.30 -8.96 14.23
N THR A 278 21.30 -7.64 14.05
CA THR A 278 20.95 -6.65 15.06
C THR A 278 19.94 -5.65 14.50
N THR A 279 19.05 -5.14 15.34
CA THR A 279 18.08 -4.10 14.99
C THR A 279 18.57 -2.70 15.33
N THR A 280 19.70 -2.56 16.03
CA THR A 280 20.22 -1.26 16.46
C THR A 280 20.68 -0.44 15.25
N PHE A 281 20.08 0.74 15.09
CA PHE A 281 20.42 1.70 14.05
C PHE A 281 21.94 1.99 14.05
N GLY A 282 22.54 2.04 12.86
CA GLY A 282 23.99 2.22 12.68
C GLY A 282 24.86 0.96 12.85
N THR A 283 24.34 -0.14 13.38
CA THR A 283 25.12 -1.39 13.54
C THR A 283 24.61 -2.57 12.70
N ALA A 284 23.34 -2.52 12.32
CA ALA A 284 22.72 -3.53 11.46
C ALA A 284 23.29 -3.48 10.04
N GLY A 285 23.54 -4.66 9.46
CA GLY A 285 23.66 -4.79 8.00
C GLY A 285 22.41 -4.27 7.30
N ARG A 286 22.56 -3.59 6.16
CA ARG A 286 21.44 -2.96 5.44
C ARG A 286 21.49 -3.23 3.95
N ASN A 287 20.33 -3.51 3.36
CA ASN A 287 20.13 -3.46 1.91
C ASN A 287 19.83 -2.03 1.50
N LEU A 288 20.27 -1.65 0.31
CA LEU A 288 19.99 -0.34 -0.30
C LEU A 288 19.03 -0.50 -1.45
N TYR A 289 18.03 0.37 -1.53
CA TYR A 289 17.08 0.45 -2.61
C TYR A 289 17.25 1.79 -3.32
N PHE A 290 17.37 1.76 -4.64
CA PHE A 290 17.57 2.90 -5.51
C PHE A 290 16.39 3.04 -6.45
N GLU A 291 15.77 4.21 -6.48
CA GLU A 291 14.61 4.48 -7.32
C GLU A 291 14.71 5.84 -8.00
N ALA A 292 14.14 5.93 -9.20
CA ALA A 292 14.11 7.16 -9.97
C ALA A 292 12.77 7.86 -9.73
N ARG A 293 12.75 9.03 -9.07
CA ARG A 293 11.50 9.73 -8.71
C ARG A 293 11.30 10.98 -9.56
N GLN A 294 10.08 11.16 -10.08
CA GLN A 294 9.67 12.35 -10.84
C GLN A 294 8.28 12.81 -10.37
N PRO A 295 7.98 14.12 -10.44
CA PRO A 295 6.74 14.70 -9.93
C PRO A 295 5.56 14.50 -10.90
N VAL A 296 5.22 13.25 -11.21
CA VAL A 296 4.20 12.89 -12.21
C VAL A 296 3.10 12.05 -11.54
N TYR A 297 1.85 12.21 -11.99
CA TYR A 297 0.67 11.50 -11.48
C TYR A 297 0.51 11.60 -9.95
N ALA A 298 0.60 10.48 -9.23
CA ALA A 298 0.45 10.44 -7.77
C ALA A 298 1.70 10.90 -7.01
N ASP A 299 2.84 10.99 -7.68
CA ASP A 299 4.06 11.63 -7.17
C ASP A 299 4.10 13.14 -7.45
N ASN A 300 3.04 13.76 -7.99
CA ASN A 300 3.04 15.18 -8.36
C ASN A 300 3.30 16.14 -7.19
N GLN A 301 3.14 15.68 -5.95
CA GLN A 301 3.42 16.43 -4.73
C GLN A 301 4.67 15.93 -3.98
N ILE A 302 5.56 15.18 -4.64
CA ILE A 302 6.82 14.77 -4.03
C ILE A 302 7.65 15.99 -3.62
N ASN A 303 8.23 15.93 -2.42
CA ASN A 303 9.09 16.97 -1.88
C ASN A 303 10.29 17.23 -2.81
N LEU A 304 10.82 18.47 -2.78
CA LEU A 304 12.03 18.87 -3.49
C LEU A 304 13.22 17.93 -3.24
N ASP A 305 13.31 17.33 -2.05
CA ASP A 305 14.37 16.36 -1.71
C ASP A 305 14.37 15.13 -2.63
N GLY A 306 13.20 14.71 -3.15
CA GLY A 306 13.06 13.54 -4.04
C GLY A 306 12.72 13.89 -5.49
N ARG A 307 12.38 15.14 -5.80
CA ARG A 307 11.86 15.54 -7.11
C ARG A 307 12.92 15.50 -8.21
N ASN A 308 12.75 14.66 -9.22
CA ASN A 308 13.67 14.46 -10.35
C ASN A 308 15.04 13.92 -9.91
N MET A 309 15.05 13.05 -8.91
CA MET A 309 16.24 12.52 -8.26
C MET A 309 16.32 11.00 -8.37
N LEU A 310 17.54 10.47 -8.23
CA LEU A 310 17.76 9.10 -7.77
C LEU A 310 17.67 9.12 -6.24
N VAL A 311 16.64 8.49 -5.68
CA VAL A 311 16.41 8.41 -4.24
C VAL A 311 16.92 7.09 -3.70
N VAL A 312 17.48 7.10 -2.49
CA VAL A 312 18.09 5.94 -1.83
C VAL A 312 17.45 5.72 -0.47
N HIS A 313 16.95 4.50 -0.26
CA HIS A 313 16.46 4.01 1.03
C HIS A 313 17.29 2.82 1.49
N SER A 314 17.30 2.58 2.79
CA SER A 314 17.95 1.41 3.39
C SER A 314 16.95 0.61 4.22
N VAL A 315 17.14 -0.70 4.27
CA VAL A 315 16.32 -1.63 5.07
C VAL A 315 17.24 -2.59 5.81
N ILE A 316 16.87 -2.99 7.03
CA ILE A 316 17.63 -3.98 7.81
C ILE A 316 17.76 -5.30 7.01
N ALA A 317 18.99 -5.69 6.71
CA ALA A 317 19.28 -6.72 5.71
C ALA A 317 18.75 -8.11 6.08
N PHE A 318 18.94 -8.56 7.33
CA PHE A 318 18.50 -9.91 7.72
C PHE A 318 16.97 -10.05 7.67
N MET A 319 16.23 -8.98 7.99
CA MET A 319 14.76 -8.95 7.88
C MET A 319 14.32 -8.86 6.42
N ASP A 320 15.01 -8.06 5.61
CA ASP A 320 14.69 -7.89 4.19
C ASP A 320 14.97 -9.16 3.37
N ASN A 321 16.07 -9.85 3.67
CA ASN A 321 16.49 -11.08 3.00
C ASN A 321 15.62 -12.29 3.38
N ASP A 322 15.02 -12.29 4.57
CA ASP A 322 14.05 -13.30 5.00
C ASP A 322 12.66 -12.68 5.18
N TYR A 323 12.08 -12.32 4.03
CA TYR A 323 10.78 -11.66 4.04
C TYR A 323 9.70 -12.49 4.72
N ALA A 324 9.72 -13.81 4.53
CA ALA A 324 8.69 -14.72 5.02
C ALA A 324 8.62 -14.73 6.55
N THR A 325 9.78 -14.76 7.22
CA THR A 325 9.87 -14.75 8.68
C THR A 325 9.53 -13.39 9.26
N TYR A 326 10.10 -12.32 8.70
CA TYR A 326 10.02 -10.97 9.29
C TYR A 326 8.94 -10.09 8.65
N ARG A 327 7.92 -10.69 8.04
CA ARG A 327 6.85 -9.95 7.34
C ARG A 327 6.06 -9.03 8.27
N LYS A 328 6.02 -9.35 9.57
CA LYS A 328 5.27 -8.59 10.60
C LYS A 328 6.11 -7.60 11.38
N GLU A 329 7.42 -7.63 11.22
CA GLU A 329 8.32 -6.79 12.02
C GLU A 329 8.53 -5.46 11.32
N ASN A 330 8.73 -4.42 12.13
CA ASN A 330 9.21 -3.14 11.63
C ASN A 330 10.65 -3.29 11.14
N ARG A 331 10.86 -3.18 9.83
CA ARG A 331 12.17 -3.35 9.18
C ARG A 331 13.00 -2.06 9.12
N THR A 332 12.45 -0.98 9.67
CA THR A 332 13.05 0.36 9.68
C THR A 332 13.54 0.77 8.30
N ILE A 333 12.59 0.98 7.40
CA ILE A 333 12.84 1.56 6.07
C ILE A 333 13.30 3.00 6.30
N ASN A 334 14.54 3.32 5.93
CA ASN A 334 15.15 4.58 6.28
C ASN A 334 15.68 5.29 5.03
N TYR A 335 15.22 6.51 4.80
CA TYR A 335 15.77 7.43 3.80
C TYR A 335 17.25 7.70 4.08
N VAL A 336 18.09 7.40 3.09
CA VAL A 336 19.55 7.60 3.14
C VAL A 336 19.92 8.93 2.50
N GLY A 337 19.34 9.22 1.34
CA GLY A 337 19.67 10.42 0.58
C GLY A 337 19.11 10.40 -0.83
N ALA A 338 19.42 11.43 -1.59
CA ALA A 338 19.05 11.54 -2.99
C ALA A 338 20.14 12.27 -3.76
N THR A 339 20.29 11.93 -5.05
CA THR A 339 21.23 12.62 -5.94
C THR A 339 20.58 13.00 -7.26
N ARG A 340 21.09 14.07 -7.87
CA ARG A 340 20.64 14.53 -9.19
C ARG A 340 21.15 13.58 -10.30
N PRO A 341 20.49 13.57 -11.46
CA PRO A 341 21.06 12.99 -12.67
C PRO A 341 22.41 13.61 -13.02
N ASN A 342 23.23 12.87 -13.77
CA ASN A 342 24.59 13.25 -14.16
C ASN A 342 25.50 13.57 -12.97
N THR A 343 25.50 12.70 -11.96
CA THR A 343 26.32 12.87 -10.75
C THR A 343 27.02 11.59 -10.34
N ARG A 344 28.14 11.77 -9.64
CA ARG A 344 28.81 10.74 -8.83
C ARG A 344 28.41 10.96 -7.37
N TYR A 345 27.75 9.99 -6.77
CA TYR A 345 27.23 10.03 -5.41
C TYR A 345 27.93 8.98 -4.55
N VAL A 346 28.48 9.39 -3.41
CA VAL A 346 29.25 8.52 -2.53
C VAL A 346 28.41 8.19 -1.30
N LEU A 347 28.33 6.90 -0.99
CA LEU A 347 27.65 6.34 0.18
C LEU A 347 28.71 5.70 1.08
N PRO A 348 29.37 6.50 1.94
CA PRO A 348 30.57 6.05 2.65
C PRO A 348 30.31 4.91 3.63
N ASP A 349 29.16 4.91 4.29
CA ASP A 349 28.75 3.86 5.24
C ASP A 349 28.57 2.47 4.58
N PHE A 350 28.60 2.42 3.24
CA PHE A 350 28.40 1.21 2.44
C PHE A 350 29.60 0.89 1.54
N SER A 351 30.67 1.68 1.63
CA SER A 351 31.81 1.65 0.71
C SER A 351 31.40 1.59 -0.76
N LEU A 352 30.42 2.42 -1.14
CA LEU A 352 29.75 2.38 -2.44
C LEU A 352 29.74 3.75 -3.12
N VAL A 353 30.04 3.77 -4.41
CA VAL A 353 29.88 4.90 -5.32
C VAL A 353 28.81 4.57 -6.34
N VAL A 354 27.91 5.53 -6.56
CA VAL A 354 26.77 5.43 -7.47
C VAL A 354 26.90 6.51 -8.54
N TYR A 355 26.72 6.13 -9.79
CA TYR A 355 26.76 7.05 -10.93
C TYR A 355 25.36 7.14 -11.52
N ALA A 356 24.68 8.26 -11.30
CA ALA A 356 23.39 8.53 -11.91
C ALA A 356 23.62 9.18 -13.28
N GLY A 357 23.20 8.54 -14.36
CA GLY A 357 23.25 9.09 -15.72
C GLY A 357 22.24 10.21 -15.94
N ASN A 358 22.05 10.61 -17.19
CA ASN A 358 20.98 11.54 -17.58
C ASN A 358 19.64 10.82 -17.76
N TRP A 359 18.54 11.54 -17.59
CA TRP A 359 17.23 11.05 -17.99
C TRP A 359 17.18 10.79 -19.50
N THR A 360 16.58 9.67 -19.88
CA THR A 360 16.46 9.18 -21.26
C THR A 360 15.06 8.61 -21.50
N GLY A 361 14.80 8.12 -22.72
CA GLY A 361 13.52 7.54 -23.10
C GLY A 361 12.40 8.57 -23.32
N THR A 362 11.22 8.08 -23.69
CA THR A 362 10.04 8.93 -23.89
C THR A 362 9.67 9.64 -22.59
N ASN A 363 9.42 10.94 -22.67
CA ASN A 363 9.12 11.80 -21.51
C ASN A 363 10.23 11.83 -20.44
N SER A 364 11.49 11.54 -20.80
CA SER A 364 12.62 11.56 -19.86
C SER A 364 12.40 10.66 -18.66
N SER A 365 11.87 9.45 -18.89
CA SER A 365 11.33 8.57 -17.86
C SER A 365 12.28 7.45 -17.43
N LEU A 366 13.45 7.31 -18.07
CA LEU A 366 14.43 6.26 -17.76
C LEU A 366 15.73 6.87 -17.25
N LEU A 367 16.29 6.32 -16.17
CA LEU A 367 17.54 6.76 -15.54
C LEU A 367 18.53 5.59 -15.47
N PRO A 368 19.61 5.59 -16.28
CA PRO A 368 20.67 4.60 -16.15
C PRO A 368 21.53 4.88 -14.91
N VAL A 369 21.80 3.85 -14.12
CA VAL A 369 22.59 3.92 -12.89
C VAL A 369 23.69 2.86 -12.93
N TYR A 370 24.88 3.24 -12.48
CA TYR A 370 26.02 2.32 -12.34
C TYR A 370 26.54 2.32 -10.90
N PHE A 371 27.23 1.24 -10.53
CA PHE A 371 27.70 1.03 -9.17
C PHE A 371 29.18 0.64 -9.18
N CYS A 372 29.94 1.15 -8.21
CA CYS A 372 31.31 0.73 -7.92
C CYS A 372 31.48 0.62 -6.40
N ARG A 373 32.06 -0.49 -5.91
CA ARG A 373 32.45 -0.58 -4.50
C ARG A 373 33.94 -0.34 -4.35
N TYR A 374 34.35 0.18 -3.21
CA TYR A 374 35.76 0.42 -2.89
C TYR A 374 36.17 -0.28 -1.61
N ALA A 375 37.47 -0.53 -1.45
CA ALA A 375 38.01 -1.20 -0.26
C ALA A 375 38.37 -0.19 0.84
N SER A 376 39.04 0.90 0.47
CA SER A 376 39.57 1.88 1.42
C SER A 376 39.02 3.28 1.19
N LEU A 377 39.05 3.76 -0.05
CA LEU A 377 38.65 5.13 -0.41
C LEU A 377 37.83 5.17 -1.69
N ASP A 378 36.90 6.11 -1.77
CA ASP A 378 36.02 6.26 -2.93
C ASP A 378 36.80 6.63 -4.21
N ALA A 379 37.99 7.22 -4.09
CA ALA A 379 38.89 7.52 -5.20
C ALA A 379 39.39 6.28 -5.97
N GLU A 380 39.23 5.07 -5.42
CA GLU A 380 39.46 3.82 -6.14
C GLU A 380 38.44 3.60 -7.28
N CYS A 381 37.24 4.19 -7.14
CA CYS A 381 36.20 4.13 -8.15
C CYS A 381 36.41 5.22 -9.21
N PRO A 382 36.13 4.94 -10.50
CA PRO A 382 36.35 5.91 -11.58
C PRO A 382 35.66 7.26 -11.40
N THR A 383 36.13 8.27 -12.12
CA THR A 383 35.41 9.54 -12.26
C THR A 383 34.08 9.34 -12.99
N LEU A 384 33.18 10.33 -12.90
CA LEU A 384 31.90 10.29 -13.60
C LEU A 384 32.04 10.10 -15.12
N ALA A 385 33.02 10.80 -15.72
CA ALA A 385 33.27 10.74 -17.15
C ALA A 385 33.77 9.34 -17.56
N GLU A 386 34.70 8.77 -16.81
CA GLU A 386 35.22 7.42 -17.06
C GLU A 386 34.13 6.36 -16.89
N ALA A 387 33.29 6.47 -15.85
CA ALA A 387 32.18 5.55 -15.62
C ALA A 387 31.19 5.49 -16.80
N PHE A 388 30.91 6.63 -17.43
CA PHE A 388 30.01 6.69 -18.60
C PHE A 388 30.70 6.32 -19.93
N GLN A 389 32.04 6.40 -19.99
CA GLN A 389 32.83 5.95 -21.14
C GLN A 389 33.14 4.46 -21.12
N ALA A 390 33.12 3.83 -19.93
CA ALA A 390 33.27 2.40 -19.71
C ALA A 390 32.04 1.62 -20.22
N ARG A 391 31.70 1.79 -21.50
CA ARG A 391 30.89 0.78 -22.20
C ARG A 391 31.73 -0.49 -22.29
N PRO A 392 31.15 -1.68 -22.07
CA PRO A 392 31.82 -2.90 -22.50
C PRO A 392 32.19 -2.77 -23.98
N PRO A 393 33.39 -3.22 -24.40
CA PRO A 393 33.74 -3.24 -25.81
C PRO A 393 32.62 -3.95 -26.57
N SER A 394 32.15 -3.35 -27.67
CA SER A 394 31.15 -3.96 -28.53
C SER A 394 31.53 -5.43 -28.76
N PRO A 395 30.60 -6.39 -28.64
CA PRO A 395 30.91 -7.78 -28.96
C PRO A 395 31.58 -7.82 -30.34
N PRO A 396 32.63 -8.64 -30.53
CA PRO A 396 33.31 -8.73 -31.81
C PRO A 396 32.26 -8.96 -32.90
N PRO A 397 32.38 -8.30 -34.07
CA PRO A 397 31.42 -8.49 -35.16
C PRO A 397 31.24 -9.99 -35.38
N PRO A 398 29.99 -10.48 -35.53
CA PRO A 398 29.75 -11.88 -35.75
C PRO A 398 30.67 -12.37 -36.88
N PRO A 399 31.32 -13.54 -36.73
CA PRO A 399 32.20 -14.06 -37.76
C PRO A 399 31.48 -13.99 -39.10
N SER A 400 32.15 -13.40 -40.10
CA SER A 400 31.64 -13.25 -41.45
C SER A 400 30.99 -14.56 -41.86
N GLN A 401 29.67 -14.52 -42.08
CA GLN A 401 28.96 -15.69 -42.56
C GLN A 401 29.69 -16.21 -43.82
N PRO A 402 29.94 -17.53 -43.92
CA PRO A 402 30.52 -18.10 -45.12
C PRO A 402 29.70 -17.65 -46.33
N PRO A 403 30.34 -17.37 -47.48
CA PRO A 403 29.65 -16.89 -48.67
C PRO A 403 28.47 -17.81 -48.97
N SER A 404 27.27 -17.22 -49.00
CA SER A 404 26.05 -17.93 -49.34
C SER A 404 26.27 -18.74 -50.63
N PRO A 405 25.88 -20.02 -50.66
CA PRO A 405 25.91 -20.79 -51.91
C PRO A 405 25.12 -20.06 -53.00
N ASN A 406 25.62 -20.12 -54.23
CA ASN A 406 25.05 -19.44 -55.39
C ASN A 406 23.52 -19.59 -55.41
N PRO A 407 22.77 -18.49 -55.61
CA PRO A 407 21.33 -18.56 -55.72
C PRO A 407 20.95 -19.49 -56.88
N PRO A 408 19.96 -20.38 -56.69
CA PRO A 408 19.46 -21.21 -57.78
C PRO A 408 18.93 -20.33 -58.92
N PRO A 409 18.99 -20.81 -60.17
CA PRO A 409 18.57 -20.06 -61.35
C PRO A 409 17.14 -19.53 -61.17
N ALA A 410 16.94 -18.28 -61.60
CA ALA A 410 15.69 -17.55 -61.46
C ALA A 410 14.52 -18.36 -62.01
N ASN A 411 13.52 -18.60 -61.15
CA ASN A 411 12.24 -19.16 -61.58
C ASN A 411 11.58 -18.23 -62.61
N PRO A 412 10.87 -18.78 -63.61
CA PRO A 412 10.18 -18.00 -64.61
C PRO A 412 9.17 -17.03 -63.98
N PRO A 413 8.90 -15.88 -64.64
CA PRO A 413 8.02 -14.86 -64.10
C PRO A 413 6.63 -15.41 -63.84
N SER A 414 6.16 -15.25 -62.61
CA SER A 414 4.80 -15.60 -62.21
C SER A 414 3.78 -14.84 -63.06
N PRO A 415 2.68 -15.49 -63.49
CA PRO A 415 1.62 -14.83 -64.24
C PRO A 415 0.99 -13.69 -63.43
N PRO A 416 0.46 -12.65 -64.10
CA PRO A 416 -0.14 -11.50 -63.44
C PRO A 416 -1.31 -11.94 -62.55
N SER A 417 -1.30 -11.47 -61.31
CA SER A 417 -2.35 -11.74 -60.34
C SER A 417 -3.71 -11.27 -60.86
N PRO A 418 -4.79 -12.07 -60.70
CA PRO A 418 -6.12 -11.67 -61.09
C PRO A 418 -6.58 -10.43 -60.32
N PRO A 419 -7.44 -9.58 -60.92
CA PRO A 419 -7.96 -8.39 -60.26
C PRO A 419 -8.72 -8.77 -58.98
N PRO A 420 -8.62 -7.94 -57.93
CA PRO A 420 -9.29 -8.19 -56.67
C PRO A 420 -10.81 -8.27 -56.88
N PRO A 421 -11.50 -9.22 -56.22
CA PRO A 421 -12.94 -9.35 -56.32
C PRO A 421 -13.63 -8.09 -55.77
N PRO A 422 -14.80 -7.72 -56.33
CA PRO A 422 -15.56 -6.58 -55.85
C PRO A 422 -15.94 -6.75 -54.37
N PRO A 423 -16.02 -5.66 -53.60
CA PRO A 423 -16.39 -5.71 -52.20
C PRO A 423 -17.76 -6.36 -52.05
N SER A 424 -17.83 -7.38 -51.19
CA SER A 424 -19.09 -8.06 -50.87
C SER A 424 -20.08 -7.09 -50.23
N PRO A 425 -21.38 -7.17 -50.58
CA PRO A 425 -22.41 -6.32 -50.00
C PRO A 425 -22.48 -6.53 -48.49
N SER A 426 -22.60 -5.42 -47.75
CA SER A 426 -22.74 -5.42 -46.30
C SER A 426 -23.89 -6.34 -45.88
N PRO A 427 -23.70 -7.21 -44.87
CA PRO A 427 -24.75 -8.07 -44.36
C PRO A 427 -25.92 -7.22 -43.82
N PRO A 428 -27.17 -7.67 -44.00
CA PRO A 428 -28.33 -6.98 -43.45
C PRO A 428 -28.24 -6.91 -41.93
N ALA A 429 -28.66 -5.77 -41.37
CA ALA A 429 -28.67 -5.52 -39.93
C ALA A 429 -29.42 -6.65 -39.19
N SER A 430 -28.75 -7.23 -38.19
CA SER A 430 -29.35 -8.24 -37.33
C SER A 430 -30.63 -7.70 -36.67
N PRO A 431 -31.71 -8.51 -36.60
CA PRO A 431 -32.93 -8.09 -35.93
C PRO A 431 -32.66 -7.83 -34.43
N PRO A 432 -33.41 -6.89 -33.81
CA PRO A 432 -33.28 -6.61 -32.40
C PRO A 432 -33.61 -7.87 -31.57
N PRO A 433 -32.90 -8.08 -30.44
CA PRO A 433 -33.14 -9.24 -29.60
C PRO A 433 -34.58 -9.23 -29.06
N PRO A 434 -35.22 -10.41 -28.93
CA PRO A 434 -36.57 -10.50 -28.38
C PRO A 434 -36.60 -10.01 -26.93
N PRO A 435 -37.72 -9.40 -26.49
CA PRO A 435 -37.89 -8.97 -25.12
C PRO A 435 -37.76 -10.15 -24.14
N PRO A 436 -37.12 -9.96 -22.99
CA PRO A 436 -36.93 -11.03 -22.01
C PRO A 436 -38.29 -11.54 -21.51
N SER A 437 -38.42 -12.86 -21.43
CA SER A 437 -39.63 -13.51 -20.92
C SER A 437 -39.93 -13.07 -19.48
N PRO A 438 -41.22 -12.90 -19.11
CA PRO A 438 -41.60 -12.53 -17.76
C PRO A 438 -41.12 -13.59 -16.75
N ARG A 439 -40.49 -13.12 -15.66
CA ARG A 439 -40.05 -13.99 -14.57
C ARG A 439 -41.24 -14.77 -13.98
N PRO A 440 -41.09 -16.07 -13.71
CA PRO A 440 -42.08 -16.83 -12.95
C PRO A 440 -42.35 -16.19 -11.59
N PRO A 441 -43.60 -16.21 -11.10
CA PRO A 441 -43.92 -15.73 -9.76
C PRO A 441 -43.16 -16.54 -8.71
N MET A 442 -42.54 -15.83 -7.76
CA MET A 442 -41.82 -16.47 -6.65
C MET A 442 -42.82 -17.25 -5.77
N PRO A 443 -42.47 -18.46 -5.31
CA PRO A 443 -43.28 -19.20 -4.37
C PRO A 443 -43.44 -18.43 -3.05
N PRO A 444 -44.61 -18.52 -2.38
CA PRO A 444 -44.85 -17.81 -1.13
C PRO A 444 -43.89 -18.28 -0.03
N SER A 445 -43.27 -17.32 0.65
CA SER A 445 -42.38 -17.58 1.79
C SER A 445 -43.11 -18.35 2.89
N PRO A 446 -42.47 -19.36 3.50
CA PRO A 446 -43.04 -20.09 4.64
C PRO A 446 -43.26 -19.15 5.82
N SER A 447 -44.42 -19.29 6.49
CA SER A 447 -44.78 -18.47 7.64
C SER A 447 -43.80 -18.69 8.81
N PRO A 448 -43.42 -17.63 9.53
CA PRO A 448 -42.53 -17.75 10.68
C PRO A 448 -43.19 -18.56 11.82
N PRO A 449 -42.41 -19.36 12.55
CA PRO A 449 -42.92 -20.13 13.68
C PRO A 449 -43.43 -19.20 14.80
N ARG A 450 -44.52 -19.63 15.45
CA ARG A 450 -45.15 -18.90 16.56
C ARG A 450 -44.15 -18.67 17.71
N PRO A 451 -44.14 -17.46 18.31
CA PRO A 451 -43.36 -17.20 19.52
C PRO A 451 -43.81 -18.08 20.68
N SER A 452 -42.84 -18.62 21.42
CA SER A 452 -43.07 -19.34 22.67
C SER A 452 -43.65 -18.41 23.76
N PRO A 453 -44.49 -18.94 24.67
CA PRO A 453 -45.11 -18.15 25.73
C PRO A 453 -44.08 -17.65 26.75
N PRO A 454 -44.35 -16.49 27.40
CA PRO A 454 -43.41 -15.85 28.32
C PRO A 454 -43.27 -16.63 29.64
N PRO A 455 -42.07 -16.63 30.26
CA PRO A 455 -41.85 -17.25 31.56
C PRO A 455 -42.60 -16.51 32.68
N LYS A 456 -43.17 -17.28 33.61
CA LYS A 456 -43.87 -16.78 34.79
C LYS A 456 -42.91 -16.12 35.77
N ASN A 457 -43.38 -14.99 36.32
CA ASN A 457 -42.85 -14.19 37.43
C ASN A 457 -41.99 -14.93 38.46
N THR A 458 -40.76 -14.45 38.65
CA THR A 458 -40.01 -14.60 39.90
C THR A 458 -39.49 -13.25 40.37
N LYS A 459 -39.74 -12.99 41.65
CA LYS A 459 -39.52 -11.75 42.42
C LYS A 459 -38.07 -11.23 42.34
N SER A 460 -37.95 -9.91 42.20
CA SER A 460 -36.72 -9.13 42.40
C SER A 460 -36.17 -9.26 43.83
N PRO A 461 -34.84 -9.31 43.99
CA PRO A 461 -34.17 -8.74 45.15
C PRO A 461 -33.34 -7.49 44.79
N ALA A 462 -33.06 -6.76 45.86
CA ALA A 462 -32.59 -5.38 45.96
C ALA A 462 -31.27 -5.04 45.26
N ALA A 463 -31.10 -3.73 45.04
CA ALA A 463 -29.95 -3.05 44.50
C ALA A 463 -28.64 -3.38 45.24
N GLY A 464 -27.64 -3.82 44.48
CA GLY A 464 -26.24 -3.96 44.90
C GLY A 464 -25.32 -3.23 43.91
N LYS A 465 -24.34 -2.51 44.45
CA LYS A 465 -23.37 -1.63 43.78
C LYS A 465 -22.69 -2.27 42.55
N LEU A 466 -22.57 -1.51 41.47
CA LEU A 466 -21.70 -1.81 40.32
C LEU A 466 -20.22 -1.81 40.77
N GLU A 467 -19.60 -2.97 40.75
CA GLU A 467 -18.15 -3.14 40.81
C GLU A 467 -17.62 -3.24 39.37
N ARG A 468 -16.58 -2.45 39.05
CA ARG A 468 -16.03 -2.32 37.70
C ARG A 468 -15.33 -3.61 37.29
N ASN A 469 -15.65 -4.11 36.09
CA ASN A 469 -14.89 -5.18 35.45
C ASN A 469 -13.46 -4.69 35.12
N PRO A 470 -12.43 -5.54 35.28
CA PRO A 470 -11.08 -5.24 34.79
C PRO A 470 -11.02 -5.27 33.25
N PRO A 471 -10.19 -4.42 32.62
CA PRO A 471 -10.04 -4.36 31.17
C PRO A 471 -9.39 -5.63 30.59
N MET A 472 -9.80 -6.00 29.37
CA MET A 472 -9.15 -7.03 28.55
C MET A 472 -7.71 -6.63 28.19
N PRO A 473 -6.79 -7.61 27.98
CA PRO A 473 -5.43 -7.30 27.54
C PRO A 473 -5.45 -6.72 26.10
N PRO A 474 -4.67 -5.65 25.83
CA PRO A 474 -4.61 -5.02 24.52
C PRO A 474 -3.88 -5.91 23.49
N PHE A 475 -4.41 -5.96 22.26
CA PHE A 475 -3.59 -6.22 21.07
C PHE A 475 -2.58 -5.07 20.91
N PRO A 476 -1.43 -5.26 20.25
CA PRO A 476 -0.54 -4.17 19.92
C PRO A 476 -1.21 -3.28 18.86
N ALA A 477 -2.03 -2.33 19.32
CA ALA A 477 -2.17 -1.05 18.65
C ALA A 477 -0.83 -0.34 18.85
N GLU A 478 -0.18 0.04 17.76
CA GLU A 478 1.06 0.80 17.87
C GLU A 478 0.73 2.14 18.54
N PHE A 479 1.31 2.35 19.72
CA PHE A 479 1.18 3.59 20.46
C PHE A 479 2.14 4.59 19.82
N GLU A 480 1.60 5.63 19.21
CA GLU A 480 2.36 6.73 18.62
C GLU A 480 3.42 7.25 19.60
N GLY A 481 4.66 7.31 19.13
CA GLY A 481 5.62 8.26 19.66
C GLY A 481 5.07 9.67 19.48
N ARG A 482 5.15 10.48 20.54
CA ARG A 482 4.77 11.90 20.51
C ARG A 482 5.34 12.59 19.25
N PRO A 483 4.59 13.49 18.59
CA PRO A 483 5.16 14.34 17.56
C PRO A 483 6.33 15.15 18.13
N PRO A 484 7.44 15.34 17.38
CA PRO A 484 8.46 16.31 17.74
C PRO A 484 7.81 17.70 17.80
N GLY A 485 8.15 18.45 18.84
CA GLY A 485 7.42 19.63 19.32
C GLY A 485 7.11 20.68 18.26
N ALA A 486 5.92 21.26 18.41
CA ALA A 486 5.62 22.63 18.02
C ALA A 486 6.42 23.62 18.87
#